data_AF-A0A7C5XPI6-F1
#
_entry.id   AF-A0A7C5XPI6-F1
#
_cell.length_a   1.000
_cell.length_b   1.000
_cell.length_c   1.000
_cell.angle_alpha   90.00
_cell.angle_beta   90.00
_cell.angle_gamma   90.00
#
_symmetry.space_group_name_H-M   'P 1'
#
loop_
_entity.id
_entity.type
_entity.pdbx_description
1 polymer ?
#
loop_
_entity_poly.entity_id
_entity_poly.type
_entity_poly.pdbx_seq_one_letter_code
_entity_poly.pdbx_strand_id
1 'polypeptide(L)'
;MSGAGASRRASTQASLAQDAAVTIRAMRRQGVSLVHAVRPLLAARGYRMKDLAQIARCPDWQVYNALAGHMPPPLRLRAALRGILGVDPWQVAQEVEAETLAQEGRA
;
A
#
# COMPACT_ATOMS: atom_id res chain seq x y z
N MET A 1 -30.43 -19.39 -4.07
CA MET A 1 -30.18 -17.99 -4.49
C MET A 1 -29.12 -17.37 -3.57
N SER A 2 -27.82 -17.52 -3.87
CA SER A 2 -26.73 -17.07 -2.98
C SER A 2 -25.54 -16.49 -3.75
N GLY A 3 -25.77 -15.46 -4.58
CA GLY A 3 -24.70 -14.79 -5.37
C GLY A 3 -24.45 -13.32 -5.02
N ALA A 4 -25.46 -12.58 -4.55
CA ALA A 4 -25.40 -11.13 -4.44
C ALA A 4 -24.49 -10.61 -3.30
N GLY A 5 -24.32 -11.37 -2.22
CA GLY A 5 -23.52 -10.96 -1.06
C GLY A 5 -22.01 -11.11 -1.25
N ALA A 6 -21.56 -12.02 -2.12
CA ALA A 6 -20.15 -12.17 -2.48
C ALA A 6 -19.74 -11.12 -3.52
N SER A 7 -20.61 -10.88 -4.51
CA SER A 7 -20.40 -9.84 -5.53
C SER A 7 -20.22 -8.44 -4.92
N ARG A 8 -21.09 -8.04 -3.98
CA ARG A 8 -20.97 -6.72 -3.32
C ARG A 8 -19.65 -6.56 -2.55
N ARG A 9 -19.23 -7.59 -1.79
CA ARG A 9 -17.98 -7.55 -1.02
C ARG A 9 -16.75 -7.47 -1.93
N ALA A 10 -16.75 -8.22 -3.03
CA ALA A 10 -15.69 -8.17 -4.03
C ALA A 10 -15.58 -6.79 -4.71
N SER A 11 -16.71 -6.19 -5.09
CA SER A 11 -16.74 -4.84 -5.68
C SER A 11 -16.23 -3.77 -4.73
N THR A 12 -16.64 -3.80 -3.46
CA THR A 12 -16.14 -2.84 -2.45
C THR A 12 -14.65 -3.01 -2.22
N GLN A 13 -14.15 -4.24 -2.11
CA GLN A 13 -12.73 -4.49 -1.90
C GLN A 13 -11.88 -4.07 -3.11
N ALA A 14 -12.37 -4.32 -4.34
CA ALA A 14 -11.71 -3.87 -5.56
C ALA A 14 -11.63 -2.34 -5.65
N SER A 15 -12.72 -1.63 -5.28
CA SER A 15 -12.73 -0.16 -5.24
C SER A 15 -11.69 0.38 -4.26
N LEU A 16 -11.65 -0.15 -3.03
CA LEU A 16 -10.70 0.28 -2.00
C LEU A 16 -9.23 0.01 -2.40
N ALA A 17 -8.98 -1.11 -3.07
CA ALA A 17 -7.68 -1.47 -3.62
C ALA A 17 -7.25 -0.47 -4.70
N GLN A 18 -8.18 -0.12 -5.60
CA GLN A 18 -7.96 0.85 -6.66
C GLN A 18 -7.66 2.25 -6.09
N ASP A 19 -8.46 2.73 -5.12
CA ASP A 19 -8.26 4.03 -4.48
C ASP A 19 -6.89 4.13 -3.78
N ALA A 20 -6.48 3.07 -3.09
CA ALA A 20 -5.16 2.98 -2.49
C ALA A 20 -4.05 3.02 -3.54
N ALA A 21 -4.17 2.23 -4.61
CA ALA A 21 -3.17 2.23 -5.69
C ALA A 21 -3.05 3.61 -6.35
N VAL A 22 -4.17 4.27 -6.66
CA VAL A 22 -4.17 5.62 -7.24
C VAL A 22 -3.46 6.61 -6.32
N THR A 23 -3.78 6.59 -5.02
CA THR A 23 -3.14 7.46 -4.03
C THR A 23 -1.63 7.22 -3.95
N ILE A 24 -1.21 5.95 -3.90
CA ILE A 24 0.21 5.58 -3.84
C ILE A 24 0.94 6.03 -5.11
N ARG A 25 0.38 5.77 -6.30
CA ARG A 25 0.99 6.21 -7.56
C ARG A 25 1.14 7.72 -7.63
N ALA A 26 0.09 8.46 -7.27
CA ALA A 26 0.12 9.92 -7.27
C ALA A 26 1.22 10.47 -6.37
N MET A 27 1.33 9.96 -5.15
CA MET A 27 2.37 10.38 -4.20
C MET A 27 3.78 9.97 -4.66
N ARG A 28 3.96 8.74 -5.18
CA ARG A 28 5.27 8.30 -5.67
C ARG A 28 5.77 9.12 -6.85
N ARG A 29 4.88 9.51 -7.78
CA ARG A 29 5.23 10.43 -8.89
C ARG A 29 5.66 11.81 -8.41
N GLN A 30 5.23 12.23 -7.22
CA GLN A 30 5.68 13.47 -6.56
C GLN A 30 6.96 13.29 -5.73
N GLY A 31 7.59 12.10 -5.77
CA GLY A 31 8.79 11.79 -4.96
C GLY A 31 8.50 11.52 -3.48
N VAL A 32 7.24 11.39 -3.08
CA VAL A 32 6.84 11.22 -1.68
C VAL A 32 7.10 9.79 -1.22
N SER A 33 7.61 9.63 0.01
CA SER A 33 7.87 8.31 0.61
C SER A 33 6.59 7.52 0.92
N LEU A 34 6.66 6.19 0.87
CA LEU A 34 5.52 5.31 1.16
C LEU A 34 4.95 5.52 2.57
N VAL A 35 5.75 5.95 3.54
CA VAL A 35 5.23 6.25 4.89
C VAL A 35 4.14 7.33 4.87
N HIS A 36 4.29 8.34 4.02
CA HIS A 36 3.32 9.43 3.88
C HIS A 36 2.11 9.04 3.03
N ALA A 37 2.27 8.07 2.12
CA ALA A 37 1.15 7.51 1.36
C ALA A 37 0.31 6.52 2.17
N VAL A 38 0.97 5.65 2.92
CA VAL A 38 0.32 4.54 3.65
C VAL A 38 -0.40 5.04 4.89
N ARG A 39 0.17 5.99 5.64
CA ARG A 39 -0.43 6.50 6.88
C ARG A 39 -1.89 7.00 6.73
N PRO A 40 -2.23 7.90 5.77
CA PRO A 40 -3.62 8.33 5.59
C PRO A 40 -4.53 7.20 5.11
N LEU A 41 -4.02 6.28 4.28
CA LEU A 41 -4.78 5.12 3.80
C LEU A 41 -5.12 4.11 4.91
N LEU A 42 -4.24 3.95 5.90
CA LEU A 42 -4.52 3.18 7.10
C LEU A 42 -5.59 3.87 7.95
N ALA A 43 -5.44 5.17 8.18
CA ALA A 43 -6.39 5.95 8.98
C ALA A 43 -7.80 5.93 8.37
N ALA A 44 -7.91 6.05 7.04
CA ALA A 44 -9.18 5.92 6.31
C ALA A 44 -9.85 4.54 6.48
N ARG A 45 -9.08 3.51 6.85
CA ARG A 45 -9.56 2.16 7.13
C ARG A 45 -9.70 1.87 8.63
N GLY A 46 -9.54 2.87 9.49
CA GLY A 46 -9.64 2.73 10.94
C GLY A 46 -8.41 2.11 11.62
N TYR A 47 -7.26 2.06 10.93
CA TYR A 47 -6.01 1.53 11.48
C TYR A 47 -5.02 2.64 11.78
N ARG A 48 -4.23 2.46 12.85
CA ARG A 48 -3.04 3.25 13.14
C ARG A 48 -1.79 2.49 12.73
N MET A 49 -0.66 3.19 12.65
CA MET A 49 0.65 2.59 12.39
C MET A 49 1.01 1.48 13.39
N LYS A 50 0.67 1.68 14.67
CA LYS A 50 0.87 0.69 15.73
C LYS A 50 0.07 -0.60 15.50
N ASP A 51 -1.17 -0.47 15.00
CA ASP A 51 -2.02 -1.62 14.71
C ASP A 51 -1.41 -2.44 13.55
N LEU A 52 -0.82 -1.77 12.56
CA LEU A 52 -0.09 -2.44 11.48
C LEU A 52 1.11 -3.24 12.00
N ALA A 53 1.92 -2.67 12.90
CA ALA A 53 3.06 -3.36 13.51
C ALA A 53 2.62 -4.62 14.27
N GLN A 54 1.51 -4.53 15.01
CA GLN A 54 0.90 -5.65 15.71
C GLN A 54 0.43 -6.76 14.75
N ILE A 55 -0.28 -6.40 13.66
CA ILE A 55 -0.76 -7.35 12.64
C ILE A 55 0.42 -8.03 11.93
N ALA A 56 1.44 -7.25 11.57
CA ALA A 56 2.64 -7.74 10.91
C ALA A 56 3.57 -8.54 11.85
N ARG A 57 3.31 -8.48 13.16
CA ARG A 57 4.15 -9.08 14.22
C ARG A 57 5.61 -8.63 14.09
N CYS A 58 5.82 -7.33 13.91
CA CYS A 58 7.14 -6.72 13.88
C CYS A 58 7.19 -5.43 14.71
N PRO A 59 8.38 -4.98 15.15
CA PRO A 59 8.52 -3.74 15.89
C PRO A 59 8.12 -2.50 15.08
N ASP A 60 7.58 -1.47 15.74
CA ASP A 60 7.17 -0.20 15.13
C ASP A 60 8.29 0.46 14.31
N TRP A 61 9.53 0.44 14.82
CA TRP A 61 10.69 0.98 14.12
C TRP A 61 10.95 0.27 12.78
N GLN A 62 10.69 -1.04 12.71
CA GLN A 62 10.88 -1.83 11.51
C GLN A 62 9.83 -1.49 10.45
N VAL A 63 8.59 -1.24 10.89
CA VAL A 63 7.52 -0.74 10.00
C VAL A 63 7.88 0.61 9.42
N TYR A 64 8.31 1.55 10.27
CA TYR A 64 8.69 2.89 9.84
C TYR A 64 9.87 2.85 8.86
N ASN A 65 10.96 2.15 9.20
CA ASN A 65 12.15 2.09 8.35
C ASN A 65 11.87 1.40 7.01
N ALA A 66 11.00 0.38 6.98
CA ALA A 66 10.59 -0.27 5.74
C ALA A 66 9.76 0.65 4.84
N LEU A 67 8.81 1.41 5.41
CA LEU A 67 7.99 2.36 4.66
C LEU A 67 8.75 3.62 4.25
N ALA A 68 9.75 4.02 5.03
CA ALA A 68 10.65 5.11 4.70
C ALA A 68 11.66 4.74 3.60
N GLY A 69 11.82 3.43 3.30
CA GLY A 69 12.77 2.93 2.31
C GLY A 69 14.18 2.72 2.85
N HIS A 70 14.40 2.81 4.17
CA HIS A 70 15.69 2.57 4.80
C HIS A 70 16.06 1.09 4.88
N MET A 71 15.09 0.19 4.72
CA MET A 71 15.34 -1.25 4.70
C MET A 71 14.27 -1.99 3.88
N PRO A 72 14.55 -3.21 3.39
CA PRO A 72 13.55 -4.01 2.69
C PRO A 72 12.39 -4.38 3.63
N PRO A 73 11.14 -4.40 3.13
CA PRO A 73 9.98 -4.73 3.95
C PRO A 73 9.92 -6.22 4.29
N PRO A 74 9.66 -6.58 5.55
CA PRO A 74 9.34 -7.96 5.92
C PRO A 74 8.12 -8.46 5.15
N LEU A 75 8.13 -9.73 4.74
CA LEU A 75 6.98 -10.34 4.03
C LEU A 75 5.68 -10.23 4.82
N ARG A 76 5.73 -10.34 6.15
CA ARG A 76 4.56 -10.16 7.03
C ARG A 76 3.99 -8.75 6.97
N LEU A 77 4.85 -7.74 6.85
CA LEU A 77 4.43 -6.35 6.70
C LEU A 77 3.74 -6.12 5.35
N ARG A 78 4.30 -6.67 4.27
CA ARG A 78 3.66 -6.65 2.95
C ARG A 78 2.30 -7.34 2.96
N ALA A 79 2.20 -8.52 3.58
CA ALA A 79 0.95 -9.25 3.70
C ALA A 79 -0.10 -8.48 4.53
N ALA A 80 0.31 -7.86 5.65
CA ALA A 80 -0.58 -7.05 6.48
C ALA A 80 -1.13 -5.85 5.71
N LEU A 81 -0.25 -5.11 5.02
CA LEU A 81 -0.66 -3.98 4.19
C LEU A 81 -1.54 -4.40 3.02
N ARG A 82 -1.25 -5.54 2.37
CA ARG A 82 -2.13 -6.07 1.33
C ARG A 82 -3.50 -6.47 1.87
N GLY A 83 -3.57 -7.03 3.07
CA GLY A 83 -4.84 -7.38 3.72
C GLY A 83 -5.68 -6.15 4.05
N ILE A 84 -5.05 -5.08 4.53
CA ILE A 84 -5.72 -3.82 4.88
C ILE A 84 -6.07 -3.03 3.62
N LEU A 85 -5.09 -2.81 2.75
CA LEU A 85 -5.19 -1.90 1.61
C LEU A 85 -5.79 -2.54 0.36
N GLY A 86 -5.76 -3.88 0.25
CA GLY A 86 -6.13 -4.60 -0.97
C GLY A 86 -5.03 -4.61 -2.04
N VAL A 87 -3.91 -3.89 -1.82
CA VAL A 87 -2.76 -3.79 -2.73
C VAL A 87 -1.45 -3.84 -1.96
N ASP A 88 -0.38 -4.23 -2.63
CA ASP A 88 0.99 -4.14 -2.09
C ASP A 88 1.59 -2.76 -2.42
N PRO A 89 1.84 -1.89 -1.43
CA PRO A 89 2.36 -0.54 -1.69
C PRO A 89 3.73 -0.53 -2.36
N TRP A 90 4.58 -1.53 -2.09
CA TRP A 90 5.90 -1.61 -2.71
C TRP A 90 5.80 -2.02 -4.17
N GLN A 91 4.87 -2.90 -4.51
CA GLN A 91 4.62 -3.26 -5.91
C GLN A 91 4.16 -2.04 -6.71
N VAL A 92 3.19 -1.29 -6.18
CA VAL A 92 2.70 -0.07 -6.85
C VAL A 92 3.79 0.99 -6.98
N ALA A 93 4.68 1.13 -5.99
CA ALA A 93 5.82 2.04 -6.08
C ALA A 93 6.82 1.64 -7.16
N GLN A 94 7.14 0.34 -7.27
CA GLN A 94 8.02 -0.18 -8.31
C GLN A 94 7.45 0.02 -9.71
N GLU A 95 6.15 -0.17 -9.89
CA GLU A 95 5.47 0.13 -11.17
C GLU A 95 5.69 1.59 -11.59
N VAL A 96 5.55 2.54 -10.65
CA VAL A 96 5.75 3.97 -10.91
C VAL A 96 7.20 4.28 -11.28
N GLU A 97 8.16 3.68 -10.58
CA GLU A 97 9.58 3.85 -10.86
C GLU A 97 9.93 3.31 -12.26
N ALA A 98 9.42 2.13 -12.62
CA ALA A 98 9.60 1.55 -13.95
C ALA A 98 8.95 2.40 -15.05
N GLU A 99 7.74 2.93 -14.82
CA GLU A 99 7.07 3.87 -15.74
C GLU A 99 7.90 5.14 -15.96
N THR A 100 8.46 5.70 -14.89
CA THR A 100 9.26 6.93 -14.93
C THR A 100 10.55 6.71 -15.73
N LEU A 101 11.28 5.63 -15.44
CA LEU A 101 12.48 5.24 -16.17
C LEU A 101 12.21 4.99 -17.66
N ALA A 102 11.09 4.35 -17.99
CA ALA A 102 10.71 4.07 -19.38
C ALA A 102 10.33 5.34 -20.17
N GLN A 103 9.90 6.41 -19.49
CA GLN A 103 9.62 7.71 -20.10
C GLN A 103 10.91 8.52 -20.30
N GLU A 104 11.80 8.51 -19.30
CA GLU A 104 13.09 9.18 -19.38
C GLU A 104 13.99 8.61 -20.48
N GLY A 105 13.98 7.29 -20.71
CA GLY A 105 14.74 6.66 -21.80
C GLY A 105 14.20 6.92 -23.22
N ARG A 106 13.07 7.63 -23.37
CA ARG A 106 12.47 7.99 -24.66
C ARG A 106 12.62 9.49 -25.01
N ALA A 107 13.13 10.30 -24.08
CA ALA A 107 13.36 11.73 -24.25
C ALA A 107 14.81 12.01 -24.68
#